data_AF-A0A845FNG2-F1
#
_entry.id   AF-A0A845FNG2-F1
#
_cell.length_a   1.000
_cell.length_b   1.000
_cell.length_c   1.000
_cell.angle_alpha   90.00
_cell.angle_beta   90.00
_cell.angle_gamma   90.00
#
_symmetry.space_group_name_H-M   'P 1'
#
loop_
_entity.id
_entity.type
_entity.pdbx_description
1 polymer ?
#
loop_
_entity_poly.entity_id
_entity_poly.type
_entity_poly.pdbx_seq_one_letter_code
_entity_poly.pdbx_strand_id
1 'polypeptide(L)'
;MKFVAPPAELAVFSAACIFGLAGVFVKLLEMPVTVAAGFRLFVPGVLLLLFAPSLRRRVFTHHSPLLLLASAITVVRILLWVAGLSWAPLSKAVVVLFSWPLLFTLMSIVAGQERPSLRTLALLGLAVAGLGLLQHGTEWRWDSRETLGLLSMFVSALLFAGNMFIYRQALQSRSPMEVVLRDCLLGGVVFLPFILWYLPGFSVPQVVGGVGYGVLIGLLGYGLLYYGLARVKPSVASVLAYGEVLSAVLLGVVVFDERLSAVHWLGAGCILLAAALARRAH
;
A
#
# COMPACT_ATOMS: atom_id res chain seq x y z
N MET A 1 -23.73 -15.30 14.34
CA MET A 1 -22.32 -15.14 14.75
C MET A 1 -21.99 -13.65 14.65
N LYS A 2 -21.83 -12.91 15.77
CA LYS A 2 -21.48 -11.48 15.71
C LYS A 2 -20.01 -11.38 15.29
N PHE A 3 -19.75 -10.82 14.12
CA PHE A 3 -18.39 -10.57 13.65
C PHE A 3 -17.73 -9.55 14.58
N VAL A 4 -16.81 -10.00 15.44
CA VAL A 4 -16.04 -9.11 16.31
C VAL A 4 -14.98 -8.46 15.45
N ALA A 5 -15.06 -7.14 15.29
CA ALA A 5 -14.08 -6.42 14.50
C ALA A 5 -12.68 -6.53 15.14
N PRO A 6 -11.61 -6.72 14.35
CA PRO A 6 -10.27 -6.87 14.89
C PRO A 6 -9.81 -5.57 15.58
N PRO A 7 -8.84 -5.66 16.51
CA PRO A 7 -8.11 -4.50 17.00
C PRO A 7 -7.57 -3.67 15.81
N ALA A 8 -7.64 -2.35 15.91
CA ALA A 8 -7.34 -1.47 14.78
C ALA A 8 -5.89 -1.61 14.29
N GLU A 9 -4.95 -1.79 15.22
CA GLU A 9 -3.53 -2.03 14.94
C GLU A 9 -3.34 -3.35 14.19
N LEU A 10 -4.07 -4.39 14.61
CA LEU A 10 -4.02 -5.68 13.94
C LEU A 10 -4.57 -5.56 12.52
N ALA A 11 -5.62 -4.77 12.30
CA ALA A 11 -6.13 -4.52 10.95
C ALA A 11 -5.10 -3.82 10.06
N VAL A 12 -4.37 -2.80 10.55
CA VAL A 12 -3.29 -2.15 9.79
C VAL A 12 -2.17 -3.14 9.46
N PHE A 13 -1.72 -3.91 10.45
CA PHE A 13 -0.64 -4.87 10.24
C PHE A 13 -1.06 -6.00 9.28
N SER A 14 -2.28 -6.54 9.42
CA SER A 14 -2.83 -7.53 8.50
C SER A 14 -2.97 -6.98 7.08
N ALA A 15 -3.40 -5.72 6.93
CA ALA A 15 -3.44 -5.06 5.63
C ALA A 15 -2.04 -4.96 5.01
N ALA A 16 -1.05 -4.54 5.79
CA ALA A 16 0.34 -4.49 5.35
C ALA A 16 0.85 -5.87 4.91
N CYS A 17 0.59 -6.92 5.70
CA CYS A 17 0.96 -8.28 5.32
C CYS A 17 0.28 -8.74 4.03
N ILE A 18 -1.00 -8.41 3.85
CA ILE A 18 -1.74 -8.68 2.61
C ILE A 18 -1.08 -7.97 1.43
N PHE A 19 -0.70 -6.71 1.56
CA PHE A 19 -0.02 -5.97 0.50
C PHE A 19 1.33 -6.60 0.10
N GLY A 20 2.02 -7.25 1.04
CA GLY A 20 3.26 -7.99 0.74
C GLY A 20 3.07 -9.15 -0.25
N LEU A 21 1.85 -9.69 -0.38
CA LEU A 21 1.51 -10.69 -1.40
C LEU A 21 1.50 -10.11 -2.82
N ALA A 22 1.49 -8.78 -2.98
CA ALA A 22 1.34 -8.18 -4.31
C ALA A 22 2.46 -8.56 -5.27
N GLY A 23 3.70 -8.60 -4.79
CA GLY A 23 4.84 -9.06 -5.59
C GLY A 23 4.70 -10.51 -6.05
N VAL A 24 4.15 -11.38 -5.19
CA VAL A 24 3.90 -12.79 -5.51
C VAL A 24 2.86 -12.92 -6.62
N PHE A 25 1.74 -12.20 -6.53
CA PHE A 25 0.71 -12.21 -7.57
C PHE A 25 1.24 -11.70 -8.92
N VAL A 26 1.99 -10.59 -8.92
CA VAL A 26 2.55 -10.04 -10.16
C VAL A 26 3.51 -11.03 -10.83
N LYS A 27 4.36 -11.70 -10.04
CA LYS A 27 5.34 -12.65 -10.56
C LYS A 27 4.71 -13.98 -11.01
N LEU A 28 3.76 -14.53 -10.24
CA LEU A 28 3.11 -15.81 -10.56
C LEU A 28 2.12 -15.73 -11.72
N LEU A 29 1.43 -14.60 -11.88
CA LEU A 29 0.45 -14.42 -12.96
C LEU A 29 1.09 -13.93 -14.26
N GLU A 30 2.39 -13.60 -14.24
CA GLU A 30 3.15 -13.03 -15.36
C GLU A 30 2.43 -11.83 -16.00
N MET A 31 1.74 -11.05 -15.16
CA MET A 31 0.93 -9.92 -15.61
C MET A 31 1.77 -8.65 -15.67
N PRO A 32 1.58 -7.80 -16.71
CA PRO A 32 2.12 -6.45 -16.70
C PRO A 32 1.67 -5.70 -15.46
N VAL A 33 2.59 -4.94 -14.87
CA VAL A 33 2.36 -4.18 -13.63
C VAL A 33 1.16 -3.23 -13.74
N THR A 34 0.95 -2.65 -14.93
CA THR A 34 -0.22 -1.79 -15.25
C THR A 34 -1.54 -2.54 -15.19
N VAL A 35 -1.57 -3.78 -15.68
CA VAL A 35 -2.76 -4.64 -15.65
C VAL A 35 -3.07 -5.06 -14.22
N ALA A 36 -2.04 -5.48 -13.45
CA ALA A 36 -2.21 -5.81 -12.04
C ALA A 36 -2.78 -4.59 -11.27
N ALA A 37 -2.20 -3.41 -11.46
CA ALA A 37 -2.73 -2.17 -10.88
C ALA A 37 -4.17 -1.88 -11.32
N GLY A 38 -4.52 -2.18 -12.57
CA GLY A 38 -5.88 -2.12 -13.07
C GLY A 38 -6.82 -3.03 -12.29
N PHE A 39 -6.52 -4.32 -12.16
CA PHE A 39 -7.35 -5.25 -11.39
C PHE A 39 -7.51 -4.79 -9.93
N ARG A 40 -6.43 -4.28 -9.33
CA ARG A 40 -6.41 -3.73 -7.96
C ARG A 40 -7.42 -2.63 -7.72
N LEU A 41 -7.71 -1.80 -8.72
CA LEU A 41 -8.60 -0.64 -8.61
C LEU A 41 -9.98 -0.95 -9.18
N PHE A 42 -10.03 -1.63 -10.33
CA PHE A 42 -11.27 -1.90 -11.04
C PHE A 42 -12.17 -2.87 -10.26
N VAL A 43 -11.62 -3.99 -9.76
CA VAL A 43 -12.38 -5.03 -9.07
C VAL A 43 -13.09 -4.50 -7.81
N PRO A 44 -12.42 -3.90 -6.81
CA PRO A 44 -13.11 -3.35 -5.64
C PRO A 44 -14.10 -2.26 -6.01
N GLY A 45 -13.77 -1.40 -7.00
CA GLY A 45 -14.68 -0.36 -7.48
C GLY A 45 -16.00 -0.93 -8.00
N VAL A 46 -15.93 -1.93 -8.87
CA VAL A 46 -17.11 -2.61 -9.43
C VAL A 46 -17.87 -3.35 -8.34
N LEU A 47 -17.20 -4.15 -7.50
CA LEU A 47 -17.85 -4.92 -6.45
C LEU A 47 -18.61 -4.01 -5.48
N LEU A 48 -18.00 -2.91 -5.03
CA LEU A 48 -18.66 -1.98 -4.11
C LEU A 48 -19.80 -1.21 -4.78
N LEU A 49 -19.72 -0.89 -6.08
CA LEU A 49 -20.84 -0.28 -6.81
C LEU A 49 -22.02 -1.22 -7.00
N LEU A 50 -21.76 -2.50 -7.28
CA LEU A 50 -22.80 -3.50 -7.54
C LEU A 50 -23.46 -3.97 -6.24
N PHE A 51 -22.66 -4.25 -5.21
CA PHE A 51 -23.12 -4.92 -3.99
C PHE A 51 -23.37 -3.99 -2.81
N ALA A 52 -23.05 -2.69 -2.91
CA ALA A 52 -23.35 -1.71 -1.87
C ALA A 52 -24.08 -0.46 -2.42
N PRO A 53 -25.40 -0.57 -2.75
CA PRO A 53 -26.17 0.53 -3.32
C PRO A 53 -26.20 1.81 -2.47
N SER A 54 -26.08 1.67 -1.15
CA SER A 54 -25.97 2.79 -0.21
C SER A 54 -24.67 3.59 -0.41
N LEU A 55 -23.55 2.90 -0.67
CA LEU A 55 -22.28 3.55 -1.01
C LEU A 55 -22.36 4.25 -2.37
N ARG A 56 -22.97 3.59 -3.36
CA ARG A 56 -23.24 4.19 -4.68
C ARG A 56 -23.95 5.54 -4.54
N ARG A 57 -25.08 5.58 -3.81
CA ARG A 57 -25.82 6.83 -3.58
C ARG A 57 -24.93 7.92 -2.97
N ARG A 58 -24.23 7.60 -1.87
CA ARG A 58 -23.34 8.56 -1.18
C ARG A 58 -22.22 9.08 -2.07
N VAL A 59 -21.67 8.25 -2.95
CA VAL A 59 -20.61 8.66 -3.87
C VAL A 59 -21.11 9.67 -4.89
N PHE A 60 -22.27 9.42 -5.50
CA PHE A 60 -22.80 10.26 -6.57
C PHE A 60 -23.54 11.51 -6.07
N THR A 61 -24.03 11.54 -4.82
CA THR A 61 -24.72 12.72 -4.27
C THR A 61 -23.83 13.65 -3.46
N HIS A 62 -22.78 13.13 -2.79
CA HIS A 62 -21.84 13.95 -2.04
C HIS A 62 -20.56 14.20 -2.84
N HIS A 63 -20.50 15.34 -3.51
CA HIS A 63 -19.28 15.83 -4.12
C HIS A 63 -18.29 16.28 -3.03
N SER A 64 -17.10 15.69 -3.03
CA SER A 64 -15.98 16.16 -2.22
C SER A 64 -14.79 16.37 -3.17
N PRO A 65 -14.46 17.63 -3.52
CA PRO A 65 -13.36 17.91 -4.44
C PRO A 65 -12.04 17.37 -3.90
N LEU A 66 -11.86 17.36 -2.57
CA LEU A 66 -10.70 16.79 -1.91
C LEU A 66 -10.58 15.27 -2.12
N LEU A 67 -11.68 14.52 -2.08
CA LEU A 67 -11.66 13.08 -2.35
C LEU A 67 -11.47 12.78 -3.84
N LEU A 68 -12.01 13.61 -4.72
CA LEU A 68 -11.72 13.51 -6.16
C LEU A 68 -10.24 13.75 -6.45
N LEU A 69 -9.66 14.77 -5.80
CA LEU A 69 -8.23 15.04 -5.87
C LEU A 69 -7.42 13.85 -5.34
N ALA A 70 -7.79 13.26 -4.20
CA ALA A 70 -7.12 12.06 -3.67
C ALA A 70 -7.16 10.88 -4.65
N SER A 71 -8.31 10.64 -5.29
CA SER A 71 -8.45 9.61 -6.32
C SER A 71 -7.58 9.91 -7.55
N ALA A 72 -7.46 11.18 -7.97
CA ALA A 72 -6.58 11.59 -9.05
C ALA A 72 -5.10 11.42 -8.67
N ILE A 73 -4.74 11.77 -7.44
CA ILE A 73 -3.42 11.51 -6.87
C ILE A 73 -3.13 9.99 -6.86
N THR A 74 -4.11 9.14 -6.54
CA THR A 74 -3.94 7.67 -6.62
C THR A 74 -3.54 7.23 -8.02
N VAL A 75 -4.20 7.75 -9.07
CA VAL A 75 -3.87 7.45 -10.46
C VAL A 75 -2.44 7.88 -10.79
N VAL A 76 -2.10 9.14 -10.54
CA VAL A 76 -0.77 9.70 -10.86
C VAL A 76 0.33 8.94 -10.11
N ARG A 77 0.10 8.67 -8.82
CA ARG A 77 1.02 7.87 -7.99
C ARG A 77 1.29 6.50 -8.60
N ILE A 78 0.25 5.80 -9.05
CA ILE A 78 0.38 4.45 -9.61
C ILE A 78 1.14 4.51 -10.95
N LEU A 79 0.89 5.52 -11.78
CA LEU A 79 1.65 5.71 -13.02
C LEU A 79 3.14 5.97 -12.74
N LEU A 80 3.45 6.81 -11.76
CA LEU A 80 4.83 7.05 -11.31
C LEU A 80 5.48 5.79 -10.72
N TRP A 81 4.70 4.98 -10.00
CA TRP A 81 5.15 3.69 -9.49
C TRP A 81 5.49 2.70 -10.63
N VAL A 82 4.62 2.59 -11.64
CA VAL A 82 4.89 1.80 -12.85
C VAL A 82 6.14 2.28 -13.57
N ALA A 83 6.30 3.59 -13.73
CA ALA A 83 7.50 4.19 -14.34
C ALA A 83 8.76 3.88 -13.53
N GLY A 84 8.69 3.99 -12.20
CA GLY A 84 9.79 3.65 -11.31
C GLY A 84 10.22 2.19 -11.41
N LEU A 85 9.26 1.26 -11.43
CA LEU A 85 9.54 -0.17 -11.63
C LEU A 85 10.06 -0.51 -13.03
N SER A 86 9.79 0.34 -14.02
CA SER A 86 10.28 0.13 -15.39
C SER A 86 11.73 0.58 -15.59
N TRP A 87 12.25 1.44 -14.70
CA TRP A 87 13.55 2.11 -14.88
C TRP A 87 14.53 1.88 -13.74
N ALA A 88 14.08 1.50 -12.55
CA ALA A 88 14.93 1.18 -11.41
C ALA A 88 14.79 -0.29 -11.00
N PRO A 89 15.86 -0.93 -10.47
CA PRO A 89 15.78 -2.26 -9.90
C PRO A 89 14.69 -2.35 -8.82
N LEU A 90 13.88 -3.40 -8.87
CA LEU A 90 12.74 -3.62 -7.94
C LEU A 90 13.13 -3.45 -6.47
N SER A 91 14.27 -4.03 -6.06
CA SER A 91 14.76 -3.97 -4.69
C SER A 91 15.06 -2.54 -4.21
N LYS A 92 15.54 -1.65 -5.09
CA LYS A 92 15.80 -0.25 -4.75
C LYS A 92 14.52 0.58 -4.81
N ALA A 93 13.75 0.40 -5.86
CA ALA A 93 12.49 1.09 -6.08
C ALA A 93 11.53 0.91 -4.90
N VAL A 94 11.35 -0.34 -4.44
CA VAL A 94 10.47 -0.67 -3.31
C VAL A 94 10.92 0.03 -2.03
N VAL A 95 12.22 0.05 -1.71
CA VAL A 95 12.71 0.75 -0.52
C VAL A 95 12.46 2.25 -0.60
N VAL A 96 12.66 2.87 -1.76
CA VAL A 96 12.32 4.28 -1.95
C VAL A 96 10.82 4.53 -1.78
N LEU A 97 9.97 3.62 -2.27
CA LEU A 97 8.51 3.70 -2.06
C LEU A 97 8.17 3.72 -0.57
N PHE A 98 8.81 2.84 0.21
CA PHE A 98 8.60 2.71 1.66
C PHE A 98 9.15 3.88 2.50
N SER A 99 9.52 4.99 1.86
CA SER A 99 9.59 6.30 2.53
C SER A 99 8.20 6.88 2.83
N TRP A 100 7.12 6.39 2.19
CA TRP A 100 5.77 6.92 2.38
C TRP A 100 5.25 6.88 3.84
N PRO A 101 5.52 5.84 4.69
CA PRO A 101 5.06 5.85 6.08
C PRO A 101 5.74 6.95 6.92
N LEU A 102 7.03 7.19 6.67
CA LEU A 102 7.76 8.30 7.28
C LEU A 102 7.17 9.64 6.86
N LEU A 103 6.99 9.84 5.55
CA LEU A 103 6.41 11.06 5.00
C LEU A 103 4.99 11.29 5.52
N PHE A 104 4.17 10.24 5.65
CA PHE A 104 2.82 10.32 6.20
C PHE A 104 2.84 10.78 7.66
N THR A 105 3.73 10.20 8.47
CA THR A 105 3.91 10.61 9.87
C THR A 105 4.35 12.08 9.96
N LEU A 106 5.33 12.48 9.14
CA LEU A 106 5.83 13.85 9.10
C LEU A 106 4.73 14.83 8.70
N MET A 107 3.94 14.53 7.67
CA MET A 107 2.79 15.35 7.26
C MET A 107 1.77 15.50 8.39
N SER A 108 1.48 14.42 9.12
CA SER A 108 0.56 14.47 10.27
C SER A 108 1.10 15.27 11.46
N ILE A 109 2.42 15.27 11.71
CA ILE A 109 3.05 16.12 12.73
C ILE A 109 2.97 17.58 12.33
N VAL A 110 3.40 17.92 11.11
CA VAL A 110 3.43 19.29 10.60
C VAL A 110 2.02 19.89 10.54
N ALA A 111 1.03 19.09 10.17
CA ALA A 111 -0.37 19.51 10.18
C ALA A 111 -1.01 19.56 11.58
N GLY A 112 -0.28 19.23 12.65
CA GLY A 112 -0.80 19.23 14.02
C GLY A 112 -1.83 18.14 14.32
N GLN A 113 -1.96 17.12 13.48
CA GLN A 113 -2.89 16.00 13.68
C GLN A 113 -2.41 15.01 14.74
N GLU A 114 -1.11 15.00 15.03
CA GLU A 114 -0.52 14.12 16.02
C GLU A 114 0.72 14.74 16.66
N ARG A 115 0.95 14.42 17.93
CA ARG A 115 2.24 14.59 18.62
C ARG A 115 2.73 13.21 19.08
N PRO A 116 3.56 12.51 18.27
CA PRO A 116 4.04 11.17 18.61
C PRO A 116 4.88 11.19 19.87
N SER A 117 4.79 10.11 20.66
CA SER A 117 5.71 9.93 21.79
C SER A 117 7.13 9.62 21.30
N LEU A 118 8.14 9.91 22.11
CA LEU A 118 9.52 9.54 21.79
C LEU A 118 9.67 8.02 21.59
N ARG A 119 8.90 7.22 22.34
CA ARG A 119 8.81 5.76 22.14
C ARG A 119 8.33 5.42 20.74
N THR A 120 7.26 6.05 20.25
CA THR A 120 6.73 5.77 18.91
C THR A 120 7.71 6.19 17.81
N LEU A 121 8.40 7.33 17.98
CA LEU A 121 9.45 7.75 17.06
C LEU A 121 10.65 6.79 17.06
N ALA A 122 11.03 6.26 18.23
CA ALA A 122 12.08 5.25 18.32
C ALA A 122 11.69 3.94 17.61
N LEU A 123 10.43 3.51 17.75
CA LEU A 123 9.93 2.33 17.02
C LEU A 123 9.87 2.56 15.51
N LEU A 124 9.50 3.76 15.06
CA LEU A 124 9.55 4.15 13.66
C LEU A 124 10.99 4.16 13.13
N GLY A 125 11.92 4.74 13.90
CA GLY A 125 13.35 4.69 13.60
C GLY A 125 13.89 3.26 13.52
N LEU A 126 13.46 2.37 14.43
CA LEU A 126 13.83 0.96 14.41
C LEU A 126 13.32 0.23 13.15
N ALA A 127 12.08 0.50 12.74
CA ALA A 127 11.52 -0.08 11.51
C ALA A 127 12.27 0.40 10.26
N VAL A 128 12.63 1.68 10.20
CA VAL A 128 13.40 2.27 9.11
C VAL A 128 14.83 1.75 9.09
N ALA A 129 15.47 1.59 10.25
CA ALA A 129 16.76 0.94 10.35
C ALA A 129 16.69 -0.51 9.83
N GLY A 130 15.63 -1.24 10.20
CA GLY A 130 15.36 -2.58 9.68
C GLY A 130 15.22 -2.62 8.15
N LEU A 131 14.50 -1.65 7.57
CA LEU A 131 14.42 -1.48 6.11
C LEU A 131 15.80 -1.22 5.48
N GLY A 132 16.64 -0.40 6.12
CA GLY A 132 18.01 -0.15 5.68
C GLY A 132 18.89 -1.41 5.72
N LEU A 133 18.77 -2.23 6.78
CA LEU A 133 19.49 -3.49 6.91
C LEU A 133 19.09 -4.51 5.83
N LEU A 134 17.83 -4.49 5.38
CA LEU A 134 17.37 -5.33 4.27
C LEU A 134 18.01 -4.96 2.92
N GLN A 135 18.67 -3.79 2.81
CA GLN A 135 19.42 -3.39 1.61
C GLN A 135 20.89 -3.81 1.67
N HIS A 136 21.31 -4.60 2.66
CA HIS A 136 22.69 -5.02 2.80
C HIS A 136 23.19 -5.77 1.56
N GLY A 137 24.29 -5.30 0.96
CA GLY A 137 24.83 -5.87 -0.29
C GLY A 137 24.18 -5.33 -1.56
N THR A 138 23.20 -4.42 -1.46
CA THR A 138 22.65 -3.74 -2.64
C THR A 138 23.61 -2.68 -3.16
N GLU A 139 24.07 -2.81 -4.40
CA GLU A 139 24.88 -1.79 -5.06
C GLU A 139 24.02 -0.61 -5.52
N TRP A 140 24.26 0.58 -4.99
CA TRP A 140 23.59 1.81 -5.46
C TRP A 140 24.38 2.42 -6.62
N ARG A 141 23.75 2.46 -7.80
CA ARG A 141 24.34 3.02 -9.02
C ARG A 141 23.51 4.24 -9.40
N TRP A 142 24.18 5.30 -9.83
CA TRP A 142 23.54 6.56 -10.16
C TRP A 142 23.60 6.82 -11.67
N ASP A 143 23.13 5.85 -12.45
CA ASP A 143 22.90 6.09 -13.87
C ASP A 143 21.63 6.94 -14.08
N SER A 144 21.52 7.61 -15.23
CA SER A 144 20.46 8.57 -15.50
C SER A 144 19.06 7.92 -15.51
N ARG A 145 18.94 6.67 -15.92
CA ARG A 145 17.67 5.96 -16.03
C ARG A 145 17.23 5.42 -14.68
N GLU A 146 18.13 4.81 -13.93
CA GLU A 146 17.88 4.37 -12.56
C GLU A 146 17.50 5.57 -11.69
N THR A 147 18.22 6.68 -11.79
CA THR A 147 17.92 7.91 -11.03
C THR A 147 16.51 8.43 -11.33
N LEU A 148 16.08 8.44 -12.59
CA LEU A 148 14.72 8.84 -12.96
C LEU A 148 13.67 7.86 -12.41
N GLY A 149 13.97 6.56 -12.41
CA GLY A 149 13.14 5.54 -11.80
C GLY A 149 12.98 5.75 -10.30
N LEU A 150 14.08 5.93 -9.57
CA LEU A 150 14.07 6.19 -8.12
C LEU A 150 13.35 7.51 -7.78
N LEU A 151 13.55 8.57 -8.58
CA LEU A 151 12.82 9.83 -8.40
C LEU A 151 11.31 9.63 -8.60
N SER A 152 10.92 8.87 -9.62
CA SER A 152 9.51 8.54 -9.86
C SER A 152 8.89 7.77 -8.67
N MET A 153 9.64 6.82 -8.10
CA MET A 153 9.22 6.10 -6.89
C MET A 153 9.12 7.00 -5.67
N PHE A 154 10.06 7.95 -5.50
CA PHE A 154 10.03 8.88 -4.37
C PHE A 154 8.83 9.84 -4.47
N VAL A 155 8.57 10.39 -5.65
CA VAL A 155 7.37 11.23 -5.87
C VAL A 155 6.11 10.39 -5.67
N SER A 156 6.10 9.13 -6.11
CA SER A 156 5.01 8.19 -5.80
C SER A 156 4.82 8.00 -4.29
N ALA A 157 5.90 7.83 -3.52
CA ALA A 157 5.85 7.73 -2.07
C ALA A 157 5.27 8.98 -1.41
N LEU A 158 5.67 10.17 -1.87
CA LEU A 158 5.15 11.45 -1.39
C LEU A 158 3.65 11.60 -1.66
N LEU A 159 3.20 11.23 -2.87
CA LEU A 159 1.79 11.22 -3.23
C LEU A 159 1.01 10.16 -2.43
N PHE A 160 1.61 9.02 -2.12
CA PHE A 160 1.02 8.01 -1.23
C PHE A 160 0.79 8.62 0.17
N ALA A 161 1.81 9.22 0.76
CA ALA A 161 1.70 9.87 2.06
C ALA A 161 0.59 10.94 2.08
N GLY A 162 0.53 11.78 1.04
CA GLY A 162 -0.53 12.77 0.85
C GLY A 162 -1.92 12.14 0.75
N ASN A 163 -2.07 11.03 0.03
CA ASN A 163 -3.33 10.28 -0.03
C ASN A 163 -3.74 9.71 1.33
N MET A 164 -2.82 9.09 2.08
CA MET A 164 -3.14 8.59 3.41
C MET A 164 -3.56 9.72 4.36
N PHE A 165 -2.91 10.88 4.24
CA PHE A 165 -3.26 12.07 4.98
C PHE A 165 -4.68 12.58 4.66
N ILE A 166 -5.04 12.65 3.38
CA ILE A 166 -6.39 13.06 2.95
C ILE A 166 -7.44 12.01 3.37
N TYR A 167 -7.17 10.73 3.11
CA TYR A 167 -8.11 9.66 3.45
C TYR A 167 -8.32 9.52 4.95
N ARG A 168 -7.29 9.73 5.78
CA ARG A 168 -7.45 9.79 7.24
C ARG A 168 -8.48 10.85 7.66
N GLN A 169 -8.43 12.04 7.06
CA GLN A 169 -9.40 13.10 7.36
C GLN A 169 -10.81 12.70 6.92
N ALA A 170 -10.94 12.11 5.73
CA ALA A 170 -12.22 11.64 5.23
C ALA A 170 -12.82 10.54 6.11
N LEU A 171 -11.99 9.68 6.69
CA LEU A 171 -12.40 8.59 7.59
C LEU A 171 -13.01 9.09 8.91
N GLN A 172 -12.90 10.39 9.25
CA GLN A 172 -13.58 10.96 10.43
C GLN A 172 -15.09 11.09 10.24
N SER A 173 -15.56 11.13 8.99
CA SER A 173 -16.99 11.32 8.66
C SER A 173 -17.54 10.27 7.70
N ARG A 174 -16.68 9.40 7.15
CA ARG A 174 -17.03 8.41 6.12
C ARG A 174 -16.60 7.02 6.54
N SER A 175 -17.33 6.01 6.05
CA SER A 175 -16.97 4.62 6.31
C SER A 175 -15.71 4.21 5.55
N PRO A 176 -14.91 3.25 6.05
CA PRO A 176 -13.75 2.73 5.32
C PRO A 176 -14.07 2.26 3.91
N MET A 177 -15.19 1.55 3.72
CA MET A 177 -15.61 1.05 2.40
C MET A 177 -15.99 2.18 1.43
N GLU A 178 -16.53 3.29 1.93
CA GLU A 178 -16.80 4.46 1.08
C GLU A 178 -15.49 5.07 0.56
N VAL A 179 -14.46 5.11 1.42
CA VAL A 179 -13.13 5.59 1.04
C VAL A 179 -12.45 4.63 0.05
N VAL A 180 -12.54 3.31 0.26
CA VAL A 180 -12.07 2.31 -0.72
C VAL A 180 -12.73 2.52 -2.08
N LEU A 181 -14.06 2.65 -2.11
CA LEU A 181 -14.79 2.86 -3.35
C LEU A 181 -14.31 4.12 -4.08
N ARG A 182 -14.10 5.23 -3.36
CA ARG A 182 -13.61 6.47 -3.97
C ARG A 182 -12.17 6.38 -4.46
N ASP A 183 -11.28 5.77 -3.67
CA ASP A 183 -9.88 5.51 -4.06
C ASP A 183 -9.80 4.67 -5.34
N CYS A 184 -10.69 3.69 -5.46
CA CYS A 184 -10.71 2.74 -6.56
C CYS A 184 -11.47 3.21 -7.81
N LEU A 185 -12.47 4.08 -7.68
CA LEU A 185 -13.37 4.48 -8.78
C LEU A 185 -12.65 5.08 -9.98
N LEU A 186 -11.92 6.19 -9.76
CA LEU A 186 -11.24 6.89 -10.85
C LEU A 186 -10.09 6.05 -11.41
N GLY A 187 -9.35 5.38 -10.53
CA GLY A 187 -8.29 4.45 -10.93
C GLY A 187 -8.80 3.29 -11.76
N GLY A 188 -9.92 2.68 -11.38
CA GLY A 188 -10.55 1.60 -12.11
C GLY A 188 -10.94 2.03 -13.52
N VAL A 189 -11.50 3.23 -13.68
CA VAL A 189 -11.83 3.78 -15.01
C VAL A 189 -10.58 4.06 -15.84
N VAL A 190 -9.57 4.72 -15.27
CA VAL A 190 -8.34 5.08 -16.00
C VAL A 190 -7.52 3.85 -16.40
N PHE A 191 -7.48 2.81 -15.56
CA PHE A 191 -6.71 1.61 -15.83
C PHE A 191 -7.49 0.52 -16.61
N LEU A 192 -8.81 0.69 -16.79
CA LEU A 192 -9.65 -0.25 -17.56
C LEU A 192 -9.15 -0.48 -19.00
N PRO A 193 -8.74 0.55 -19.79
CA PRO A 193 -8.21 0.34 -21.13
C PRO A 193 -7.00 -0.61 -21.16
N PHE A 194 -6.13 -0.57 -20.14
CA PHE A 194 -5.00 -1.49 -20.04
C PHE A 194 -5.49 -2.92 -19.78
N ILE A 195 -6.48 -3.13 -18.91
CA ILE A 195 -7.05 -4.47 -18.72
C ILE A 195 -7.60 -4.98 -20.05
N LEU A 196 -8.46 -4.20 -20.72
CA LEU A 196 -9.13 -4.62 -21.95
C LEU A 196 -8.16 -4.88 -23.10
N TRP A 197 -7.07 -4.13 -23.19
CA TRP A 197 -6.04 -4.31 -24.21
C TRP A 197 -5.32 -5.66 -24.06
N TYR A 198 -4.97 -6.05 -22.83
CA TYR A 198 -4.23 -7.29 -22.58
C TYR A 198 -5.14 -8.51 -22.35
N LEU A 199 -6.44 -8.30 -22.06
CA LEU A 199 -7.39 -9.37 -21.72
C LEU A 199 -7.44 -10.52 -22.73
N PRO A 200 -7.44 -10.29 -24.07
CA PRO A 200 -7.49 -11.38 -25.04
C PRO A 200 -6.28 -12.33 -24.98
N GLY A 201 -5.14 -11.86 -24.45
CA GLY A 201 -3.92 -12.64 -24.30
C GLY A 201 -3.85 -13.44 -22.98
N PHE A 202 -4.78 -13.25 -22.05
CA PHE A 202 -4.75 -13.94 -20.76
C PHE A 202 -5.60 -15.22 -20.77
N SER A 203 -5.05 -16.25 -20.14
CA SER A 203 -5.79 -17.47 -19.81
C SER A 203 -6.83 -17.22 -18.71
N VAL A 204 -7.83 -18.10 -18.62
CA VAL A 204 -8.86 -18.02 -17.55
C VAL A 204 -8.24 -18.00 -16.14
N PRO A 205 -7.24 -18.86 -15.80
CA PRO A 205 -6.57 -18.78 -14.50
C PRO A 205 -5.90 -17.43 -14.22
N GLN A 206 -5.29 -16.79 -15.22
CA GLN A 206 -4.69 -15.47 -15.05
C GLN A 206 -5.75 -14.40 -14.76
N VAL A 207 -6.90 -14.44 -15.44
CA VAL A 207 -8.01 -13.51 -15.18
C VAL A 207 -8.59 -13.74 -13.78
N VAL A 208 -8.83 -15.00 -13.40
CA VAL A 208 -9.30 -15.37 -12.05
C VAL A 208 -8.30 -14.92 -10.99
N GLY A 209 -7.00 -15.12 -11.24
CA GLY A 209 -5.92 -14.65 -10.38
C GLY A 209 -5.89 -13.13 -10.24
N GLY A 210 -6.08 -12.40 -11.34
CA GLY A 210 -6.19 -10.93 -11.35
C GLY A 210 -7.42 -10.43 -10.56
N VAL A 211 -8.57 -11.09 -10.71
CA VAL A 211 -9.76 -10.77 -9.90
C VAL A 211 -9.50 -11.07 -8.42
N GLY A 212 -8.91 -12.22 -8.10
CA GLY A 212 -8.51 -12.59 -6.74
C GLY A 212 -7.55 -11.58 -6.12
N TYR A 213 -6.56 -11.10 -6.89
CA TYR A 213 -5.66 -10.03 -6.50
C TYR A 213 -6.42 -8.72 -6.19
N GLY A 214 -7.37 -8.34 -7.04
CA GLY A 214 -8.23 -7.17 -6.83
C GLY A 214 -9.08 -7.25 -5.56
N VAL A 215 -9.64 -8.43 -5.26
CA VAL A 215 -10.38 -8.67 -4.02
C VAL A 215 -9.45 -8.63 -2.80
N LEU A 216 -8.34 -9.36 -2.85
CA LEU A 216 -7.46 -9.52 -1.71
C LEU A 216 -6.74 -8.22 -1.36
N ILE A 217 -6.08 -7.61 -2.33
CA ILE A 217 -5.32 -6.36 -2.12
C ILE A 217 -6.26 -5.17 -2.13
N GLY A 218 -7.03 -5.01 -3.21
CA GLY A 218 -7.83 -3.81 -3.47
C GLY A 218 -9.04 -3.64 -2.56
N LEU A 219 -9.71 -4.73 -2.19
CA LEU A 219 -10.88 -4.67 -1.31
C LEU A 219 -10.52 -4.96 0.15
N LEU A 220 -9.99 -6.16 0.45
CA LEU A 220 -9.75 -6.59 1.82
C LEU A 220 -8.58 -5.82 2.45
N GLY A 221 -7.44 -5.74 1.77
CA GLY A 221 -6.25 -5.03 2.26
C GLY A 221 -6.53 -3.55 2.52
N TYR A 222 -7.03 -2.82 1.52
CA TYR A 222 -7.38 -1.39 1.72
C TYR A 222 -8.55 -1.18 2.67
N GLY A 223 -9.50 -2.11 2.72
CA GLY A 223 -10.58 -2.10 3.69
C GLY A 223 -10.08 -2.16 5.13
N LEU A 224 -9.16 -3.09 5.41
CA LEU A 224 -8.51 -3.23 6.72
C LEU A 224 -7.60 -2.05 7.03
N LEU A 225 -6.82 -1.57 6.04
CA LEU A 225 -5.97 -0.39 6.19
C LEU A 225 -6.80 0.82 6.60
N TYR A 226 -7.87 1.14 5.87
CA TYR A 226 -8.71 2.30 6.17
C TYR A 226 -9.54 2.12 7.44
N TYR A 227 -9.95 0.89 7.77
CA TYR A 227 -10.55 0.60 9.08
C TYR A 227 -9.57 0.91 10.23
N GLY A 228 -8.33 0.45 10.13
CA GLY A 228 -7.30 0.70 11.14
C GLY A 228 -6.87 2.17 11.18
N LEU A 229 -6.62 2.77 10.02
CA LEU A 229 -6.21 4.17 9.85
C LEU A 229 -7.21 5.16 10.45
N ALA A 230 -8.50 4.84 10.47
CA ALA A 230 -9.52 5.66 11.12
C ALA A 230 -9.38 5.72 12.66
N ARG A 231 -8.68 4.75 13.26
CA ARG A 231 -8.71 4.46 14.71
C ARG A 231 -7.35 4.53 15.39
N VAL A 232 -6.25 4.25 14.67
CA VAL A 232 -4.90 4.36 15.22
C VAL A 232 -4.31 5.74 14.94
N LYS A 233 -3.26 6.10 15.69
CA LYS A 233 -2.46 7.30 15.40
C LYS A 233 -1.66 7.14 14.09
N PRO A 234 -1.44 8.22 13.31
CA PRO A 234 -0.64 8.18 12.08
C PRO A 234 0.73 7.51 12.25
N SER A 235 1.48 7.87 13.28
CA SER A 235 2.81 7.32 13.55
C SER A 235 2.77 5.81 13.83
N VAL A 236 1.74 5.33 14.55
CA VAL A 236 1.53 3.90 14.81
C VAL A 236 1.17 3.16 13.52
N ALA A 237 0.28 3.73 12.69
CA ALA A 237 -0.04 3.15 11.38
C ALA A 237 1.21 3.00 10.51
N SER A 238 2.10 4.01 10.54
CA SER A 238 3.34 4.01 9.77
C SER A 238 4.32 2.92 10.21
N VAL A 239 4.48 2.71 11.51
CA VAL A 239 5.29 1.58 12.03
C VAL A 239 4.73 0.25 11.55
N LEU A 240 3.41 0.06 11.65
CA LEU A 240 2.75 -1.19 11.27
C LEU A 240 2.76 -1.43 9.76
N ALA A 241 2.77 -0.37 8.94
CA ALA A 241 2.82 -0.44 7.49
C ALA A 241 4.12 -1.08 6.97
N TYR A 242 5.24 -0.98 7.70
CA TYR A 242 6.47 -1.71 7.37
C TYR A 242 6.31 -3.24 7.43
N GLY A 243 5.21 -3.74 8.02
CA GLY A 243 4.81 -5.15 7.94
C GLY A 243 4.64 -5.65 6.50
N GLU A 244 4.41 -4.76 5.53
CA GLU A 244 4.37 -5.10 4.11
C GLU A 244 5.73 -5.57 3.59
N VAL A 245 6.81 -4.85 3.97
CA VAL A 245 8.19 -5.24 3.65
C VAL A 245 8.51 -6.58 4.29
N LEU A 246 8.16 -6.75 5.57
CA LEU A 246 8.39 -8.01 6.29
C LEU A 246 7.69 -9.18 5.59
N SER A 247 6.42 -9.00 5.22
CA SER A 247 5.64 -10.02 4.51
C SER A 247 6.26 -10.37 3.16
N ALA A 248 6.64 -9.35 2.38
CA ALA A 248 7.29 -9.55 1.08
C ALA A 248 8.61 -10.34 1.19
N VAL A 249 9.46 -10.02 2.18
CA VAL A 249 10.72 -10.73 2.43
C VAL A 249 10.48 -12.19 2.81
N LEU A 250 9.54 -12.45 3.72
CA LEU A 250 9.21 -13.83 4.13
C LEU A 250 8.63 -14.64 2.97
N LEU A 251 7.78 -14.03 2.14
CA LEU A 251 7.26 -14.65 0.93
C LEU A 251 8.36 -14.89 -0.11
N GLY A 252 9.34 -13.99 -0.22
CA GLY A 252 10.54 -14.19 -1.04
C GLY A 252 11.26 -15.49 -0.72
N VAL A 253 11.51 -15.72 0.57
CA VAL A 253 12.14 -16.95 1.06
C VAL A 253 11.26 -18.18 0.80
N VAL A 254 9.97 -18.13 1.15
CA VAL A 254 9.09 -19.31 1.10
C VAL A 254 8.66 -19.68 -0.32
N VAL A 255 8.38 -18.69 -1.17
CA VAL A 255 7.81 -18.91 -2.51
C VAL A 255 8.89 -18.95 -3.59
N PHE A 256 9.97 -18.18 -3.42
CA PHE A 256 11.01 -18.04 -4.44
C PHE A 256 12.38 -18.59 -4.02
N ASP A 257 12.48 -19.25 -2.86
CA ASP A 257 13.71 -19.82 -2.30
C ASP A 257 14.85 -18.79 -2.21
N GLU A 258 14.50 -17.52 -1.92
CA GLU A 258 15.47 -16.44 -1.78
C GLU A 258 16.36 -16.66 -0.56
N ARG A 259 17.68 -16.58 -0.77
CA ARG A 259 18.67 -16.75 0.29
C ARG A 259 18.95 -15.42 0.98
N LEU A 260 18.60 -15.33 2.25
CA LEU A 260 18.85 -14.16 3.09
C LEU A 260 20.11 -14.33 3.93
N SER A 261 20.95 -13.29 3.97
CA SER A 261 22.07 -13.21 4.91
C SER A 261 21.58 -12.92 6.34
N ALA A 262 22.46 -13.09 7.34
CA ALA A 262 22.15 -12.76 8.73
C ALA A 262 21.72 -11.29 8.92
N VAL A 263 22.24 -10.37 8.09
CA VAL A 263 21.89 -8.94 8.14
C VAL A 263 20.44 -8.69 7.68
N HIS A 264 19.98 -9.42 6.66
CA HIS A 264 18.59 -9.35 6.22
C HIS A 264 17.64 -9.87 7.30
N TRP A 265 17.97 -10.98 7.96
CA TRP A 265 17.19 -11.50 9.09
C TRP A 265 17.14 -10.52 10.27
N LEU A 266 18.26 -9.86 10.58
CA LEU A 266 18.28 -8.80 11.58
C LEU A 266 17.33 -7.65 11.19
N GLY A 267 17.37 -7.21 9.93
CA GLY A 267 16.47 -6.16 9.42
C GLY A 267 14.99 -6.54 9.53
N ALA A 268 14.62 -7.75 9.12
CA ALA A 268 13.28 -8.29 9.28
C ALA A 268 12.87 -8.37 10.77
N GLY A 269 13.79 -8.79 11.65
CA GLY A 269 13.58 -8.81 13.10
C GLY A 269 13.32 -7.44 13.70
N CYS A 270 14.05 -6.41 13.27
CA CYS A 270 13.82 -5.02 13.70
C CYS A 270 12.41 -4.52 13.32
N ILE A 271 11.96 -4.78 12.10
CA ILE A 271 10.60 -4.40 11.64
C ILE A 271 9.54 -5.14 12.46
N LEU A 272 9.70 -6.46 12.66
CA LEU A 272 8.76 -7.26 13.44
C LEU A 272 8.68 -6.78 14.90
N LEU A 273 9.83 -6.52 15.53
CA LEU A 273 9.90 -6.03 16.90
C LEU A 273 9.24 -4.65 17.02
N ALA A 274 9.51 -3.73 16.08
CA ALA A 274 8.89 -2.42 16.05
C ALA A 274 7.35 -2.53 15.97
N ALA A 275 6.83 -3.37 15.07
CA ALA A 275 5.40 -3.61 14.93
C ALA A 275 4.78 -4.24 16.20
N ALA A 276 5.43 -5.25 16.79
CA ALA A 276 4.96 -5.92 17.98
C ALA A 276 4.88 -4.99 19.20
N LEU A 277 5.86 -4.09 19.36
CA LEU A 277 5.90 -3.12 20.46
C LEU A 277 4.96 -1.94 20.22
N ALA A 278 4.73 -1.53 18.97
CA ALA A 278 3.78 -0.47 18.63
C ALA A 278 2.34 -0.86 18.98
N ARG A 279 1.98 -2.14 18.84
CA ARG A 279 0.67 -2.67 19.26
C ARG A 279 0.39 -2.55 20.76
N ARG A 280 1.43 -2.48 21.60
CA ARG A 280 1.34 -2.45 23.08
C ARG A 280 1.51 -1.04 23.66
N ALA A 281 1.47 0.00 22.82
CA ALA A 281 1.70 1.38 23.24
C ALA A 281 0.40 2.15 23.56
N HIS A 282 -0.73 1.44 23.63
CA HIS A 282 -2.05 1.93 24.03
C HIS A 282 -2.53 1.21 25.29
#